data_AF-A0A1N6YKY0-F1
#
_entry.id   AF-A0A1N6YKY0-F1
#
_cell.length_a   1.000
_cell.length_b   1.000
_cell.length_c   1.000
_cell.angle_alpha   90.00
_cell.angle_beta   90.00
_cell.angle_gamma   90.00
#
_symmetry.space_group_name_H-M   'P 1'
#
loop_
_entity.id
_entity.type
_entity.pdbx_description
1 polymer ?
#
loop_
_entity_poly.entity_id
_entity_poly.type
_entity_poly.pdbx_seq_one_letter_code
_entity_poly.pdbx_strand_id
1 'polypeptide(L)'
;MQDHPRERLRLNVAIALGCLRRTTIRGFAGCGPSRRRDWHLAPVMADAIVRAVTASLCFYKNDRIVILSRVAHHIEKVLKDVADSEARALAGIDARERDRARQAIADRITERLCQRYMIRLTPRPIMVPATGVWCGLDRDQGDEQDGWGKS
;
A
#
# COMPACT_ATOMS: atom_id res chain seq x y z
N MET A 1 9.00 1.41 17.21
CA MET A 1 8.59 0.65 16.01
C MET A 1 9.36 1.24 14.84
N GLN A 2 10.44 0.60 14.39
CA GLN A 2 11.25 1.12 13.29
C GLN A 2 10.39 1.08 12.02
N ASP A 3 10.00 2.24 11.52
CA ASP A 3 9.09 2.41 10.39
C ASP A 3 9.85 2.12 9.09
N HIS A 4 10.00 0.84 8.72
CA HIS A 4 10.74 0.45 7.51
C HIS A 4 9.93 0.81 6.24
N PRO A 5 10.37 1.80 5.43
CA PRO A 5 9.55 2.30 4.31
C PRO A 5 9.27 1.23 3.25
N ARG A 6 10.19 0.26 3.10
CA ARG A 6 10.04 -0.89 2.20
C ARG A 6 8.92 -1.82 2.63
N GLU A 7 8.87 -2.19 3.91
CA GLU A 7 7.82 -3.07 4.44
C GLU A 7 6.45 -2.41 4.36
N ARG A 8 6.39 -1.11 4.65
CA ARG A 8 5.18 -0.31 4.52
C ARG A 8 4.71 -0.17 3.06
N LEU A 9 5.65 -0.01 2.12
CA LEU A 9 5.33 -0.05 0.69
C LEU A 9 4.72 -1.40 0.31
N ARG A 10 5.39 -2.51 0.66
CA ARG A 10 4.92 -3.87 0.38
C ARG A 10 3.50 -4.08 0.89
N LEU A 11 3.27 -3.73 2.16
CA LEU A 11 1.96 -3.85 2.81
C LEU A 11 0.90 -3.02 2.06
N ASN A 12 1.19 -1.75 1.78
CA ASN A 12 0.24 -0.87 1.09
C ASN A 12 -0.08 -1.36 -0.33
N VAL A 13 0.92 -1.88 -1.06
CA VAL A 13 0.70 -2.47 -2.39
C VAL A 13 -0.20 -3.72 -2.29
N ALA A 14 0.09 -4.63 -1.34
CA ALA A 14 -0.72 -5.84 -1.15
C ALA A 14 -2.17 -5.50 -0.76
N ILE A 15 -2.37 -4.52 0.11
CA ILE A 15 -3.70 -4.01 0.47
C ILE A 15 -4.38 -3.41 -0.77
N ALA A 16 -3.70 -2.53 -1.50
CA ALA A 16 -4.25 -1.89 -2.69
C ALA A 16 -4.70 -2.92 -3.75
N LEU A 17 -3.88 -3.95 -4.00
CA LEU A 17 -4.24 -5.07 -4.88
C LEU A 17 -5.50 -5.81 -4.40
N GLY A 18 -5.63 -6.03 -3.09
CA GLY A 18 -6.81 -6.66 -2.49
C GLY A 18 -8.07 -5.80 -2.57
N CYS A 19 -7.92 -4.48 -2.60
CA CYS A 19 -9.02 -3.52 -2.70
C CYS A 19 -9.47 -3.22 -4.14
N LEU A 20 -8.77 -3.74 -5.16
CA LEU A 20 -9.19 -3.58 -6.54
C LEU A 20 -10.55 -4.25 -6.78
N ARG A 21 -11.36 -3.66 -7.66
CA ARG A 21 -12.68 -4.21 -8.01
C ARG A 21 -12.51 -5.61 -8.61
N ARG A 22 -13.33 -6.56 -8.17
CA ARG A 22 -13.30 -7.96 -8.64
C ARG A 22 -13.46 -8.07 -10.16
N THR A 23 -14.26 -7.20 -10.78
CA THR A 23 -14.42 -7.13 -12.23
C THR A 23 -13.12 -6.76 -12.94
N THR A 24 -12.38 -5.77 -12.43
CA THR A 24 -11.06 -5.37 -12.93
C THR A 24 -10.05 -6.50 -12.83
N ILE A 25 -9.94 -7.15 -11.67
CA ILE A 25 -9.02 -8.28 -11.48
C ILE A 25 -9.35 -9.42 -12.45
N ARG A 26 -10.64 -9.76 -12.61
CA ARG A 26 -11.08 -10.84 -13.51
C ARG A 26 -10.83 -10.51 -14.99
N GLY A 27 -11.03 -9.27 -15.41
CA GLY A 27 -10.71 -8.82 -16.77
C GLY A 27 -9.20 -8.90 -17.04
N PHE A 28 -8.39 -8.41 -16.10
CA PHE A 28 -6.93 -8.46 -16.19
C PHE A 28 -6.40 -9.90 -16.25
N ALA A 29 -7.01 -10.81 -15.49
CA ALA A 29 -6.65 -12.22 -15.44
C ALA A 29 -7.16 -13.05 -16.63
N GLY A 30 -8.01 -12.49 -17.49
CA GLY A 30 -8.69 -13.26 -18.54
C GLY A 30 -9.66 -14.31 -17.99
N CYS A 31 -10.25 -14.05 -16.82
CA CYS A 31 -11.30 -14.88 -16.21
C CYS A 31 -12.72 -14.34 -16.52
N GLY A 32 -12.84 -13.40 -17.47
CA GLY A 32 -14.10 -12.89 -17.98
C GLY A 32 -14.68 -13.71 -19.15
N PRO A 33 -15.78 -13.25 -19.77
CA PRO A 33 -16.42 -13.94 -20.88
C PRO A 33 -15.51 -14.20 -22.08
N SER A 34 -14.62 -13.24 -22.41
CA SER A 34 -13.66 -13.37 -23.52
C SER A 34 -12.56 -14.41 -23.26
N ARG A 35 -12.35 -14.82 -21.99
CA ARG A 35 -11.23 -15.65 -21.51
C ARG A 35 -9.82 -15.15 -21.90
N ARG A 36 -9.72 -13.91 -22.39
CA ARG A 36 -8.47 -13.23 -22.77
C ARG A 36 -8.17 -12.12 -21.77
N ARG A 37 -6.90 -11.92 -21.44
CA ARG A 37 -6.46 -10.83 -20.57
C ARG A 37 -6.74 -9.49 -21.24
N ASP A 38 -7.38 -8.59 -20.50
CA ASP A 38 -7.51 -7.21 -20.93
C ASP A 38 -6.34 -6.37 -20.41
N TRP A 39 -5.37 -6.15 -21.29
CA TRP A 39 -4.16 -5.39 -20.98
C TRP A 39 -4.43 -3.90 -20.72
N HIS A 40 -5.57 -3.36 -21.15
CA HIS A 40 -5.94 -1.97 -20.87
C HIS A 40 -6.28 -1.74 -19.39
N LEU A 41 -6.51 -2.82 -18.62
CA LEU A 41 -6.74 -2.72 -17.18
C LEU A 41 -5.46 -2.56 -16.38
N ALA A 42 -4.29 -2.91 -16.94
CA ALA A 42 -3.00 -2.75 -16.24
C ALA A 42 -2.72 -1.29 -15.82
N PRO A 43 -2.85 -0.26 -16.68
CA PRO A 43 -2.66 1.13 -16.27
C PRO A 43 -3.70 1.58 -15.23
N VAL A 44 -4.96 1.14 -15.36
CA VAL A 44 -6.04 1.46 -14.39
C VAL A 44 -5.71 0.89 -13.00
N MET A 45 -5.25 -0.36 -12.94
CA MET A 45 -4.80 -0.99 -11.71
C MET A 45 -3.57 -0.27 -11.13
N ALA A 46 -2.61 0.09 -11.97
CA ALA A 46 -1.41 0.80 -11.56
C ALA A 46 -1.73 2.16 -10.92
N ASP A 47 -2.62 2.95 -11.53
CA ASP A 47 -3.06 4.24 -10.99
C ASP A 47 -3.76 4.09 -9.64
N ALA A 48 -4.63 3.08 -9.50
CA ALA A 48 -5.30 2.80 -8.23
C ALA A 48 -4.29 2.44 -7.13
N ILE A 49 -3.29 1.61 -7.45
CA ILE A 49 -2.22 1.24 -6.51
C ILE A 49 -1.39 2.46 -6.13
N VAL A 50 -0.96 3.28 -7.10
CA VAL A 50 -0.18 4.49 -6.82
C VAL A 50 -0.93 5.42 -5.88
N ARG A 51 -2.20 5.71 -6.16
CA ARG A 51 -3.03 6.57 -5.29
C ARG A 51 -3.06 6.05 -3.87
N ALA A 52 -3.26 4.74 -3.69
CA ALA A 52 -3.29 4.11 -2.37
C ALA A 52 -1.93 4.22 -1.63
N VAL A 53 -0.82 3.90 -2.28
CA VAL A 53 0.50 3.94 -1.61
C VAL A 53 0.93 5.38 -1.29
N THR A 54 0.59 6.35 -2.15
CA THR A 54 0.96 7.75 -1.97
C THR A 54 0.21 8.46 -0.83
N ALA A 55 -0.83 7.83 -0.29
CA ALA A 55 -1.52 8.34 0.91
C ALA A 55 -0.60 8.35 2.15
N SER A 56 0.48 7.54 2.16
CA SER A 56 1.41 7.47 3.28
C SER A 56 2.89 7.41 2.89
N LEU A 57 3.20 7.41 1.59
CA LEU A 57 4.57 7.35 1.08
C LEU A 57 4.83 8.41 0.00
N CYS A 58 6.06 8.89 -0.05
CA CYS A 58 6.59 9.74 -1.11
C CYS A 58 7.74 9.06 -1.83
N PHE A 59 7.81 9.25 -3.15
CA PHE A 59 8.85 8.68 -4.01
C PHE A 59 9.81 9.78 -4.47
N TYR A 60 11.11 9.52 -4.32
CA TYR A 60 12.17 10.45 -4.67
C TYR A 60 13.16 9.84 -5.68
N LYS A 61 13.68 10.67 -6.57
CA LYS A 61 14.82 10.35 -7.43
C LYS A 61 15.74 11.56 -7.50
N ASN A 62 17.00 11.38 -7.12
CA ASN A 62 17.98 12.47 -7.02
C ASN A 62 17.42 13.66 -6.19
N ASP A 63 16.90 13.34 -5.00
CA ASP A 63 16.26 14.27 -4.05
C ASP A 63 15.05 15.07 -4.56
N ARG A 64 14.52 14.75 -5.74
CA ARG A 64 13.30 15.34 -6.29
C ARG A 64 12.12 14.40 -6.17
N ILE A 65 10.96 14.94 -5.80
CA ILE A 65 9.69 14.19 -5.78
C ILE A 65 9.38 13.71 -7.21
N VAL A 66 9.02 12.43 -7.33
CA VAL A 66 8.67 11.81 -8.61
C VAL A 66 7.19 11.98 -8.87
N ILE A 67 6.83 12.41 -10.09
CA ILE A 67 5.43 12.49 -10.52
C ILE A 67 4.76 11.12 -10.51
N LEU A 68 3.49 11.08 -10.09
CA LEU A 68 2.77 9.82 -9.85
C LEU A 68 2.60 8.97 -11.11
N SER A 69 2.39 9.58 -12.27
CA SER A 69 2.30 8.86 -13.55
C SER A 69 3.56 8.05 -13.87
N ARG A 70 4.73 8.52 -13.44
CA ARG A 70 6.00 7.80 -13.63
C ARG A 70 6.14 6.61 -12.68
N VAL A 71 5.58 6.71 -11.48
CA VAL A 71 5.47 5.58 -10.54
C VAL A 71 4.50 4.56 -11.11
N ALA A 72 3.33 5.00 -11.57
CA ALA A 72 2.28 4.15 -12.15
C ALA A 72 2.81 3.36 -13.36
N HIS A 73 3.56 4.01 -14.25
CA HIS A 73 4.22 3.34 -15.37
C HIS A 73 5.12 2.17 -14.96
N HIS A 74 5.83 2.28 -13.83
CA HIS A 74 6.66 1.18 -13.34
C HIS A 74 5.84 0.04 -12.74
N ILE A 75 4.72 0.35 -12.07
CA ILE A 75 3.78 -0.65 -11.59
C ILE A 75 3.10 -1.36 -12.77
N GLU A 76 2.65 -0.62 -13.77
CA GLU A 76 2.04 -1.15 -14.99
C GLU A 76 2.95 -2.14 -15.70
N LYS A 77 4.25 -1.81 -15.83
CA LYS A 77 5.23 -2.74 -16.42
C LYS A 77 5.30 -4.06 -15.66
N VAL A 78 5.37 -4.00 -14.32
CA VAL A 78 5.37 -5.22 -13.50
C VAL A 78 4.08 -6.01 -13.70
N LEU A 79 2.92 -5.36 -13.75
CA LEU A 79 1.64 -6.02 -14.01
C LEU A 79 1.58 -6.68 -15.39
N LYS A 80 2.18 -6.05 -16.41
CA LYS A 80 2.29 -6.62 -17.76
C LYS A 80 3.19 -7.85 -17.83
N ASP A 81 4.20 -7.91 -16.97
CA ASP A 81 5.13 -9.04 -16.85
C ASP A 81 4.59 -10.18 -15.95
N VAL A 82 3.44 -10.02 -15.29
CA VAL A 82 2.81 -11.08 -14.50
C VAL A 82 2.40 -12.23 -15.41
N ALA A 83 2.84 -13.44 -15.08
CA ALA A 83 2.48 -14.66 -15.81
C ALA A 83 0.98 -14.93 -15.75
N ASP A 84 0.45 -15.55 -16.80
CA ASP A 84 -0.99 -15.87 -16.90
C ASP A 84 -1.50 -16.72 -15.74
N SER A 85 -0.72 -17.71 -15.28
CA SER A 85 -1.07 -18.57 -14.14
C SER A 85 -1.27 -17.77 -12.86
N GLU A 86 -0.37 -16.82 -12.59
CA GLU A 86 -0.41 -15.97 -11.41
C GLU A 86 -1.53 -14.93 -11.48
N ALA A 87 -1.77 -14.35 -12.66
CA ALA A 87 -2.91 -13.47 -12.88
C ALA A 87 -4.23 -14.21 -12.65
N ARG A 88 -4.36 -15.46 -13.11
CA ARG A 88 -5.53 -16.32 -12.86
C ARG A 88 -5.67 -16.69 -11.38
N ALA A 89 -4.57 -17.00 -10.69
CA ALA A 89 -4.57 -17.28 -9.26
C ALA A 89 -5.08 -16.07 -8.46
N LEU A 90 -4.66 -14.85 -8.82
CA LEU A 90 -5.15 -13.61 -8.22
C LEU A 90 -6.67 -13.43 -8.37
N ALA A 91 -7.26 -13.87 -9.49
CA ALA A 91 -8.71 -13.84 -9.73
C ALA A 91 -9.46 -15.08 -9.21
N GLY A 92 -8.73 -16.03 -8.64
CA GLY A 92 -9.21 -17.35 -8.24
C GLY A 92 -10.16 -17.36 -7.05
N ILE A 93 -10.84 -18.50 -6.87
CA ILE A 93 -11.75 -18.75 -5.75
C ILE A 93 -10.94 -19.12 -4.50
N ASP A 94 -9.90 -19.94 -4.64
CA ASP A 94 -9.02 -20.34 -3.55
C ASP A 94 -8.33 -19.12 -2.91
N ALA A 95 -8.62 -18.91 -1.63
CA ALA A 95 -8.11 -17.77 -0.88
C ALA A 95 -6.60 -17.82 -0.64
N ARG A 96 -6.02 -19.02 -0.49
CA ARG A 96 -4.59 -19.21 -0.26
C ARG A 96 -3.80 -18.91 -1.51
N GLU A 97 -4.22 -19.45 -2.65
CA GLU A 97 -3.58 -19.19 -3.94
C GLU A 97 -3.72 -17.73 -4.36
N ARG A 98 -4.89 -17.13 -4.10
CA ARG A 98 -5.10 -15.70 -4.34
C ARG A 98 -4.19 -14.84 -3.49
N ASP A 99 -4.03 -15.16 -2.20
CA ASP A 99 -3.15 -14.41 -1.32
C ASP A 99 -1.69 -14.57 -1.71
N ARG A 100 -1.24 -15.79 -2.03
CA ARG A 100 0.12 -16.05 -2.53
C ARG A 100 0.43 -15.23 -3.78
N ALA A 101 -0.46 -15.26 -4.77
CA ALA A 101 -0.30 -14.47 -6.00
C ALA A 101 -0.25 -12.96 -5.70
N ARG A 102 -1.11 -12.48 -4.79
CA ARG A 102 -1.13 -11.08 -4.36
C ARG A 102 0.19 -10.66 -3.71
N GLN A 103 0.71 -11.47 -2.79
CA GLN A 103 1.99 -11.19 -2.12
C GLN A 103 3.15 -11.22 -3.13
N ALA A 104 3.20 -12.22 -4.01
CA ALA A 104 4.24 -12.32 -5.04
C ALA A 104 4.25 -11.10 -5.99
N ILE A 105 3.08 -10.65 -6.45
CA ILE A 105 2.96 -9.44 -7.27
C ILE A 105 3.37 -8.20 -6.46
N ALA A 106 2.93 -8.09 -5.20
CA ALA A 106 3.31 -6.98 -4.33
C ALA A 106 4.83 -6.92 -4.09
N ASP A 107 5.49 -8.06 -3.94
CA ASP A 107 6.93 -8.18 -3.78
C ASP A 107 7.67 -7.69 -5.03
N ARG A 108 7.23 -8.10 -6.23
CA ARG A 108 7.82 -7.64 -7.49
C ARG A 108 7.63 -6.14 -7.71
N ILE A 109 6.45 -5.61 -7.43
CA ILE A 109 6.19 -4.17 -7.50
C ILE A 109 7.11 -3.43 -6.52
N THR A 110 7.20 -3.92 -5.29
CA THR A 110 8.00 -3.30 -4.23
C THR A 110 9.46 -3.26 -4.61
N GLU A 111 10.02 -4.39 -5.01
CA GLU A 111 11.39 -4.52 -5.47
C GLU A 111 11.66 -3.56 -6.64
N ARG A 112 10.77 -3.53 -7.63
CA ARG A 112 10.91 -2.63 -8.79
C ARG A 112 10.93 -1.16 -8.40
N LEU A 113 10.11 -0.75 -7.45
CA LEU A 113 10.06 0.64 -6.99
C LEU A 113 11.28 1.00 -6.14
N CYS A 114 11.73 0.11 -5.25
CA CYS A 114 12.93 0.31 -4.44
C CYS A 114 14.21 0.38 -5.28
N GLN A 115 14.29 -0.35 -6.40
CA GLN A 115 15.41 -0.25 -7.34
C GLN A 115 15.48 1.11 -8.06
N ARG A 116 14.36 1.83 -8.17
CA ARG A 116 14.24 3.04 -8.99
C ARG A 116 14.19 4.32 -8.17
N TYR A 117 13.68 4.23 -6.95
CA TYR A 117 13.31 5.37 -6.13
C TYR A 117 13.75 5.18 -4.69
N MET A 118 14.14 6.29 -4.08
CA MET A 118 14.19 6.39 -2.63
C MET A 118 12.78 6.64 -2.10
N ILE A 119 12.36 5.86 -1.12
CA ILE A 119 11.00 5.88 -0.57
C ILE A 119 11.05 6.43 0.84
N ARG A 120 10.21 7.42 1.13
CA ARG A 120 10.09 8.03 2.45
C ARG A 120 8.64 8.04 2.89
N LEU A 121 8.40 8.06 4.19
CA LEU A 121 7.05 8.27 4.71
C LEU A 121 6.57 9.68 4.35
N THR A 122 5.31 9.80 3.98
CA THR A 122 4.68 11.11 3.86
C THR A 122 4.58 11.71 5.26
N PRO A 123 5.14 12.91 5.51
CA PRO A 123 4.92 13.59 6.77
C PRO A 123 3.43 13.88 6.91
N ARG A 124 2.79 13.34 7.96
CA ARG A 124 1.41 13.73 8.26
C ARG A 124 1.43 15.18 8.72
N PRO A 125 0.59 16.07 8.15
CA PRO A 125 0.42 17.39 8.75
C PRO A 125 -0.12 17.17 10.16
N ILE A 126 0.63 17.63 11.16
CA ILE A 126 0.12 17.70 12.53
C ILE A 126 -0.99 18.75 12.48
N MET A 127 -2.24 18.29 12.50
CA MET A 127 -3.37 19.18 12.69
C MET A 127 -3.34 19.62 14.15
N VAL A 128 -2.70 20.75 14.39
CA VAL A 128 -2.89 21.49 15.65
C VAL A 128 -4.23 22.20 15.51
N PRO A 129 -5.24 21.90 16.36
CA PRO A 129 -6.47 22.68 16.36
C PRO A 129 -6.09 24.15 16.64
N ALA A 130 -6.76 25.08 15.97
CA ALA A 130 -6.46 26.52 16.06
C ALA A 130 -6.50 27.08 17.51
N THR A 131 -7.10 26.33 18.43
CA THR A 131 -7.16 26.64 19.86
C THR A 131 -5.85 26.37 20.61
N GLY A 132 -4.87 25.67 20.01
CA GLY A 132 -3.62 25.29 20.68
C GLY A 132 -3.79 24.25 21.79
N VAL A 133 -5.00 23.72 22.00
CA VAL A 133 -5.31 22.76 23.06
C VAL A 133 -5.48 21.38 22.47
N TRP A 134 -4.58 20.46 22.84
CA TRP A 134 -4.73 19.03 22.58
C TRP A 134 -5.53 18.42 23.74
N CYS A 135 -6.83 18.15 23.53
CA CYS A 135 -7.64 17.40 24.49
C CYS A 135 -7.31 15.89 24.37
N GLY A 136 -6.08 15.53 24.72
CA GLY A 136 -5.73 14.12 24.93
C GLY A 136 -6.35 13.68 26.24
N LEU A 137 -7.17 12.62 26.19
CA LEU A 137 -7.69 11.91 27.35
C LEU A 137 -6.63 11.80 28.44
N ASP A 138 -6.97 12.30 29.64
CA ASP A 138 -6.13 12.22 30.82
C ASP A 138 -5.61 10.80 30.97
N ARG A 139 -4.29 10.68 31.01
CA ARG A 139 -3.62 9.47 31.45
C ARG A 139 -4.07 9.19 32.88
N ASP A 140 -4.50 7.96 33.09
CA ASP A 140 -4.48 7.24 34.35
C ASP A 140 -3.55 7.91 35.39
N GLN A 141 -4.15 8.54 36.40
CA GLN A 141 -3.57 8.59 37.73
C GLN A 141 -4.23 7.50 38.57
N GLY A 142 -3.88 6.26 38.25
CA GLY A 142 -3.79 5.20 39.23
C GLY A 142 -2.30 4.97 39.48
N ASP A 143 -1.83 5.36 40.67
CA ASP A 143 -0.82 4.65 41.48
C ASP A 143 -0.45 5.52 42.70
N GLU A 144 -1.19 5.29 43.78
CA GLU A 144 -0.70 4.93 45.12
C GLU A 144 0.62 5.55 45.64
N GLN A 145 0.53 6.29 46.77
CA GLN A 145 1.55 6.24 47.81
C GLN A 145 1.00 6.63 49.20
N ASP A 146 1.05 5.65 50.09
CA ASP A 146 0.86 5.69 51.55
C ASP A 146 1.74 6.72 52.28
N GLY A 147 1.31 7.18 53.46
CA GLY A 147 2.25 7.77 54.44
C GLY A 147 1.71 8.65 55.57
N TRP A 148 1.12 8.01 56.60
CA TRP A 148 1.26 8.28 58.06
C TRP A 148 1.34 9.73 58.63
N GLY A 149 0.47 10.00 59.64
CA GLY A 149 0.95 10.63 60.89
C GLY A 149 0.13 11.78 61.51
N LYS A 150 -0.59 11.44 62.60
CA LYS A 150 -0.81 12.20 63.86
C LYS A 150 -1.16 13.70 63.81
N SER A 151 -2.31 14.06 64.38
CA SER A 151 -2.44 14.62 65.75
C SER A 151 -3.89 14.56 66.22
#